data_AF-A0A9W6PH10-F1
#
_entry.id   AF-A0A9W6PH10-F1
#
_cell.length_a   1.000
_cell.length_b   1.000
_cell.length_c   1.000
_cell.angle_alpha   90.00
_cell.angle_beta   90.00
_cell.angle_gamma   90.00
#
_symmetry.space_group_name_H-M   'P 1'
#
loop_
_entity.id
_entity.type
_entity.pdbx_description
1 polymer ?
#
loop_
_entity_poly.entity_id
_entity_poly.type
_entity_poly.pdbx_seq_one_letter_code
_entity_poly.pdbx_strand_id
1 'polypeptide(L)' 'MSDAPKLVVTVDRSRCIGSGLCARTAPADLALAPDGRATPTRPATEGFAELTEAAEMCPVEAITVRDAATGKLIAPAW' A
#
# COMPACT_ATOMS: atom_id res chain seq x y z
N MET A 1 25.15 -5.93 -5.34
CA MET A 1 23.97 -6.81 -5.18
C MET A 1 22.90 -5.95 -4.59
N SER A 2 21.93 -5.53 -5.40
CA SER A 2 20.89 -4.58 -4.99
C SER A 2 19.94 -5.28 -4.03
N ASP A 3 20.22 -5.14 -2.73
CA ASP A 3 19.32 -5.53 -1.65
C ASP A 3 18.28 -4.42 -1.46
N ALA A 4 17.56 -4.08 -2.54
CA ALA A 4 16.43 -3.18 -2.41
C ALA A 4 15.39 -3.90 -1.52
N PRO A 5 14.95 -3.28 -0.41
CA PRO A 5 13.95 -3.91 0.45
C PRO A 5 12.68 -4.11 -0.38
N LYS A 6 12.28 -5.37 -0.53
CA LYS A 6 10.98 -5.70 -1.10
C LYS A 6 9.93 -5.29 -0.08
N LEU A 7 8.89 -4.60 -0.52
CA LEU A 7 7.76 -4.22 0.29
C LEU A 7 6.58 -5.14 0.04
N VAL A 8 5.83 -5.42 1.10
CA VAL A 8 4.50 -6.06 1.05
C VAL A 8 3.47 -5.01 1.42
N VAL A 9 2.46 -4.86 0.56
CA VAL A 9 1.34 -3.95 0.77
C VAL A 9 0.11 -4.77 1.09
N THR A 10 -0.62 -4.34 2.12
CA THR A 10 -1.87 -4.97 2.51
C THR A 10 -2.96 -3.91 2.61
N VAL A 11 -4.19 -4.32 2.28
CA VAL A 11 -5.38 -3.46 2.38
C VAL A 11 -6.42 -4.14 3.26
N ASP A 12 -6.78 -3.51 4.38
CA ASP A 12 -7.94 -3.89 5.18
C ASP A 12 -9.22 -3.48 4.44
N ARG A 13 -9.87 -4.45 3.82
CA ARG A 13 -11.10 -4.24 3.03
C ARG A 13 -12.32 -3.89 3.88
N SER A 14 -12.27 -4.14 5.19
CA SER A 14 -13.35 -3.76 6.12
C SER A 14 -13.30 -2.28 6.48
N ARG A 15 -12.09 -1.71 6.60
CA ARG A 15 -11.86 -0.28 6.82
C ARG A 15 -11.90 0.55 5.55
N CYS A 16 -11.44 0.00 4.44
CA CYS A 16 -11.33 0.72 3.17
C CYS A 16 -12.68 1.32 2.77
N ILE A 17 -12.75 2.64 2.57
CA ILE A 17 -13.98 3.35 2.16
C ILE A 17 -14.06 3.61 0.66
N GLY A 18 -13.05 3.18 -0.12
CA GLY A 18 -13.04 3.35 -1.57
C GLY A 18 -12.77 4.78 -2.06
N SER A 19 -12.01 5.59 -1.30
CA SER A 19 -11.70 6.98 -1.68
C SER A 19 -10.92 7.12 -2.99
N GLY A 20 -10.23 6.07 -3.43
CA GLY A 20 -9.42 6.07 -4.65
C GLY A 20 -8.10 6.83 -4.57
N LEU A 21 -7.79 7.50 -3.45
CA LEU A 21 -6.53 8.26 -3.28
C LEU A 21 -5.30 7.39 -3.49
N CYS A 22 -5.29 6.21 -2.88
CA CYS A 22 -4.18 5.27 -3.01
C CYS A 22 -3.91 4.81 -4.45
N ALA A 23 -4.95 4.55 -5.24
CA ALA A 23 -4.81 4.18 -6.65
C ALA A 23 -4.34 5.35 -7.52
N ARG A 24 -4.54 6.60 -7.08
CA ARG A 24 -3.98 7.80 -7.74
C ARG A 24 -2.52 8.04 -7.36
N THR A 25 -2.15 7.77 -6.12
CA THR A 25 -0.80 7.98 -5.58
C THR A 25 0.17 6.89 -6.03
N ALA A 26 -0.24 5.62 -5.94
CA ALA A 26 0.58 4.46 -6.29
C ALA A 26 -0.11 3.59 -7.36
N PRO A 27 -0.40 4.11 -8.57
CA PRO A 27 -1.15 3.39 -9.61
C PRO A 27 -0.45 2.12 -10.12
N ALA A 28 0.86 2.01 -9.94
CA ALA A 28 1.61 0.80 -10.29
C ALA A 28 1.33 -0.37 -9.32
N ASP A 29 0.91 -0.07 -8.10
CA ASP A 29 0.85 -1.02 -6.98
C ASP A 29 -0.55 -1.19 -6.40
N LEU A 30 -1.42 -0.20 -6.57
CA LEU A 30 -2.76 -0.15 -6.00
C LEU A 30 -3.79 0.19 -7.06
N ALA A 31 -4.87 -0.57 -7.08
CA ALA A 31 -6.02 -0.35 -7.94
C ALA A 31 -7.32 -0.35 -7.12
N LEU A 32 -8.36 0.31 -7.63
CA LEU A 32 -9.71 0.16 -7.10
C LEU A 32 -10.39 -1.00 -7.82
N ALA A 33 -10.75 -2.05 -7.07
CA ALA A 33 -11.48 -3.18 -7.62
C ALA A 33 -12.94 -2.79 -7.95
N PRO A 34 -13.66 -3.59 -8.76
CA PRO A 34 -15.05 -3.30 -9.14
C PRO A 34 -16.02 -3.14 -7.95
N ASP A 35 -15.70 -3.71 -6.80
CA ASP A 35 -16.49 -3.57 -5.57
C ASP A 35 -16.18 -2.27 -4.79
N GLY A 36 -15.41 -1.37 -5.39
CA GLY A 36 -15.05 -0.08 -4.80
C GLY A 36 -14.04 -0.17 -3.68
N ARG A 37 -13.35 -1.31 -3.51
CA ARG A 37 -12.28 -1.47 -2.51
C ARG A 37 -10.91 -1.50 -3.16
N ALA A 38 -9.93 -0.88 -2.51
CA ALA A 38 -8.56 -0.93 -2.98
C ALA A 38 -7.99 -2.35 -2.89
N THR A 39 -7.12 -2.70 -3.82
CA THR A 39 -6.38 -3.97 -3.85
C THR A 39 -4.94 -3.73 -4.31
N PRO A 40 -3.95 -4.40 -3.70
CA PRO A 40 -2.62 -4.50 -4.30
C PRO A 40 -2.70 -5.21 -5.67
N THR A 41 -1.90 -4.76 -6.63
CA THR A 41 -1.81 -5.35 -7.97
C THR A 41 -0.73 -6.42 -8.07
N ARG A 42 0.23 -6.41 -7.14
CA ARG A 42 1.34 -7.37 -7.03
C ARG A 42 1.63 -7.74 -5.58
N PRO A 43 2.14 -8.95 -5.31
CA PRO A 43 2.38 -9.43 -3.94
C PRO A 43 3.58 -8.74 -3.25
N ALA A 44 4.54 -8.25 -4.03
CA ALA A 44 5.70 -7.51 -3.52
C ALA A 44 6.22 -6.51 -4.57
N THR A 45 6.93 -5.49 -4.11
CA THR A 45 7.30 -4.32 -4.91
C THR A 45 8.50 -3.56 -4.35
N GLU A 46 9.16 -2.77 -5.19
CA GLU A 46 10.24 -1.84 -4.80
C GLU A 46 9.75 -0.37 -4.73
N GLY A 47 8.47 -0.11 -5.01
CA GLY A 47 7.87 1.24 -5.09
C GLY A 47 7.66 1.91 -3.72
N PHE A 48 8.76 2.18 -3.02
CA PHE A 48 8.73 2.60 -1.61
C PHE A 48 7.99 3.92 -1.38
N ALA A 49 8.39 4.99 -2.07
CA ALA A 49 7.91 6.34 -1.76
C ALA A 49 6.41 6.51 -1.99
N GLU A 50 5.91 6.06 -3.15
CA GLU A 50 4.50 6.18 -3.52
C GLU A 50 3.60 5.33 -2.61
N LEU A 51 4.10 4.17 -2.15
CA LEU A 51 3.34 3.30 -1.26
C LEU A 51 3.29 3.82 0.17
N THR A 52 4.39 4.38 0.68
CA THR A 52 4.38 5.05 1.99
C THR A 52 3.44 6.24 1.97
N GLU A 53 3.50 7.06 0.92
CA GLU A 53 2.60 8.21 0.74
C GLU A 53 1.12 7.76 0.63
N ALA A 54 0.83 6.70 -0.15
CA ALA A 54 -0.52 6.16 -0.28
C ALA A 54 -1.08 5.63 1.05
N ALA A 55 -0.23 5.04 1.89
CA ALA A 55 -0.61 4.55 3.21
C ALA A 55 -0.90 5.69 4.18
N GLU A 56 -0.06 6.73 4.20
CA GLU A 56 -0.20 7.91 5.06
C GLU A 56 -1.39 8.79 4.66
N MET A 57 -1.68 8.92 3.36
CA MET A 57 -2.84 9.68 2.88
C MET A 57 -4.16 8.93 2.97
N CYS A 58 -4.16 7.66 3.40
CA CYS A 58 -5.39 6.89 3.54
C CYS A 58 -6.23 7.47 4.70
N PRO A 59 -7.41 8.06 4.44
CA PRO A 59 -8.19 8.78 5.45
C PRO A 59 -8.73 7.88 6.57
N VAL A 60 -8.68 6.57 6.34
CA VAL A 60 -9.16 5.52 7.23
C VAL A 60 -8.07 4.49 7.51
N GLU A 61 -6.80 4.80 7.23
CA GLU A 61 -5.59 3.96 7.41
C GLU A 61 -5.82 2.48 7.08
N ALA A 62 -6.50 2.21 5.97
CA ALA A 62 -6.79 0.85 5.52
C ALA A 62 -5.58 0.18 4.86
N ILE A 63 -4.46 0.87 4.70
CA ILE A 63 -3.30 0.41 3.94
C ILE A 63 -2.12 0.26 4.89
N THR A 64 -1.39 -0.83 4.76
CA THR A 64 -0.18 -1.09 5.54
C THR A 64 0.93 -1.54 4.60
N VAL A 65 2.09 -0.90 4.73
CA VAL A 65 3.32 -1.22 4.00
C VAL A 65 4.31 -1.81 4.98
N ARG A 66 4.83 -3.00 4.66
CA ARG A 66 5.82 -3.70 5.48
C ARG A 66 7.03 -4.08 4.66
N ASP A 67 8.19 -4.09 5.31
CA ASP A 67 9.37 -4.72 4.76
C ASP A 67 9.13 -6.24 4.64
N ALA A 68 9.39 -6.81 3.48
CA ALA A 68 9.10 -8.21 3.17
C ALA A 68 10.03 -9.18 3.89
N ALA A 69 11.26 -8.76 4.22
CA ALA A 69 12.25 -9.62 4.87
C ALA A 69 12.04 -9.69 6.38
N THR A 70 11.70 -8.56 6.99
CA THR A 70 11.63 -8.39 8.45
C THR A 70 10.20 -8.31 8.99
N GLY A 71 9.21 -8.05 8.12
CA GLY A 71 7.83 -7.77 8.53
C GLY A 71 7.64 -6.42 9.23
N LYS A 72 8.70 -5.61 9.34
CA LYS A 72 8.66 -4.30 9.99
C LYS A 72 7.63 -3.40 9.32
N LEU A 73 6.80 -2.73 10.12
CA LEU A 73 5.90 -1.68 9.63
C LEU A 73 6.73 -0.51 9.10
N ILE A 74 6.51 -0.16 7.84
CA ILE A 74 7.16 0.97 7.17
C ILE A 74 6.19 2.15 7.10
N ALA A 75 4.93 1.92 6.73
CA ALA A 75 3.90 2.94 6.71
C ALA A 75 2.51 2.38 7.04
N PRO A 76 1.62 3.18 7.65
CA PRO A 76 1.87 4.57 8.10
C PRO A 76 2.83 4.62 9.31
N ALA A 77 3.70 5.64 9.36
CA ALA A 77 4.69 5.84 10.41
C ALA A 77 4.65 7.29 10.92
N TRP A 78 3.62 7.59 11.71
CA TRP A 78 3.46 8.85 12.43
C TRP A 78 4.49 9.03 13.55
#